data_AF-A0A348P1B1-F1
#
_entry.id   AF-A0A348P1B1-F1
#
_cell.length_a   1.000
_cell.length_b   1.000
_cell.length_c   1.000
_cell.angle_alpha   90.00
_cell.angle_beta   90.00
_cell.angle_gamma   90.00
#
_symmetry.space_group_name_H-M   'P 1'
#
loop_
_entity.id
_entity.type
_entity.pdbx_description
1 polymer ?
#
loop_
_entity_poly.entity_id
_entity_poly.type
_entity_poly.pdbx_seq_one_letter_code
_entity_poly.pdbx_strand_id
1 'polypeptide(L)'
;MVGSGLGAKYGILFKGGDSLETTHRLKNIVFDKTGTLTVGHPVLTDIVNLNDSVNILVIAASLEKYSEHSLAKAILDRAQA
;
A
#
# COMPACT_ATOMS: atom_id res chain seq x y z
N MET A 1 -12.00 -9.52 -31.06
CA MET A 1 -11.16 -9.21 -29.87
C MET A 1 -11.67 -10.00 -28.67
N VAL A 2 -11.47 -11.33 -28.64
CA VAL A 2 -11.98 -12.22 -27.58
C VAL A 2 -11.06 -12.20 -26.34
N GLY A 3 -9.75 -12.07 -26.55
CA GLY A 3 -8.75 -12.11 -25.48
C GLY A 3 -8.89 -10.98 -24.45
N SER A 4 -9.22 -9.75 -24.87
CA SER A 4 -9.44 -8.63 -23.94
C SER A 4 -10.72 -8.81 -23.11
N GLY A 5 -11.79 -9.33 -23.71
CA GLY A 5 -13.05 -9.63 -23.01
C GLY A 5 -12.89 -10.75 -21.98
N LEU A 6 -12.06 -11.76 -22.28
CA LEU A 6 -11.69 -12.79 -21.31
C LEU A 6 -10.83 -12.20 -20.17
N GLY A 7 -9.82 -11.40 -20.49
CA GLY A 7 -8.98 -10.72 -19.50
C GLY A 7 -9.78 -9.86 -18.52
N ALA A 8 -10.76 -9.11 -19.01
CA ALA A 8 -11.64 -8.28 -18.18
C ALA A 8 -12.43 -9.10 -17.14
N LYS A 9 -12.85 -10.34 -17.47
CA LYS A 9 -13.50 -11.25 -16.51
C LYS A 9 -12.57 -11.68 -15.37
N TYR A 10 -11.25 -11.58 -15.56
CA TYR A 10 -10.22 -11.86 -14.56
C TYR A 10 -9.60 -10.58 -13.98
N GLY A 11 -10.20 -9.40 -14.22
CA GLY A 11 -9.70 -8.12 -13.71
C GLY A 11 -8.49 -7.55 -14.46
N ILE A 12 -8.14 -8.08 -15.63
CA ILE A 12 -7.03 -7.60 -16.46
C ILE A 12 -7.58 -6.72 -17.57
N LEU A 13 -7.32 -5.42 -17.49
CA LEU A 13 -7.78 -4.45 -18.47
C LEU A 13 -6.68 -4.12 -19.49
N PHE A 14 -6.84 -4.60 -20.72
CA PHE A 14 -5.97 -4.23 -21.85
C PHE A 14 -6.51 -3.01 -22.60
N LYS A 15 -5.70 -1.95 -22.72
CA LYS A 15 -6.03 -0.78 -23.55
C LYS A 15 -5.64 -1.06 -24.99
N GLY A 16 -6.54 -1.69 -25.76
CA GLY A 16 -6.33 -2.04 -27.17
C GLY A 16 -5.63 -3.38 -27.42
N GLY A 17 -5.58 -3.80 -28.69
CA GLY A 17 -4.98 -5.07 -29.12
C GLY A 17 -3.45 -5.10 -28.99
N ASP A 18 -2.79 -3.99 -29.33
CA ASP A 18 -1.32 -3.88 -29.31
C ASP A 18 -0.73 -4.12 -27.91
N SER A 19 -1.45 -3.69 -26.86
CA SER A 19 -1.08 -3.93 -25.47
C SER A 19 -1.06 -5.43 -25.13
N LEU A 20 -2.03 -6.19 -25.66
CA LEU A 20 -2.12 -7.64 -25.45
C LEU A 20 -0.96 -8.37 -26.16
N GLU A 21 -0.67 -8.00 -27.39
CA GLU A 21 0.44 -8.60 -28.16
C GLU A 21 1.81 -8.26 -27.60
N THR A 22 2.00 -7.01 -27.15
CA THR A 22 3.25 -6.57 -26.54
C THR A 22 3.50 -7.29 -25.22
N THR A 23 2.47 -7.44 -24.39
CA THR A 23 2.55 -8.16 -23.11
C THR A 23 3.02 -9.60 -23.31
N HIS A 24 2.55 -10.28 -24.35
CA HIS A 24 2.96 -11.66 -24.66
C HIS A 24 4.46 -11.82 -24.94
N ARG A 25 5.13 -10.77 -25.45
CA ARG A 25 6.56 -10.82 -25.82
C ARG A 25 7.49 -10.32 -24.72
N LEU A 26 6.97 -9.88 -23.57
CA LEU A 26 7.77 -9.36 -22.47
C LEU A 26 8.68 -10.47 -21.90
N LYS A 27 9.93 -10.12 -21.61
CA LYS A 27 10.91 -11.01 -20.96
C LYS A 27 11.31 -10.55 -19.56
N ASN A 28 11.16 -9.25 -19.28
CA ASN A 28 11.56 -8.63 -18.04
C ASN A 28 10.43 -7.72 -17.57
N ILE A 29 10.20 -7.70 -16.26
CA ILE A 29 9.25 -6.79 -15.61
C ILE A 29 10.02 -6.04 -14.53
N VAL A 30 9.96 -4.72 -14.58
CA VAL A 30 10.50 -3.85 -13.53
C VAL A 30 9.31 -3.29 -12.78
N PHE A 31 9.24 -3.59 -11.49
CA PHE A 31 8.15 -3.12 -10.63
C PHE A 31 8.54 -1.82 -9.96
N ASP A 32 7.63 -0.86 -9.96
CA ASP A 32 7.66 0.17 -8.93
C ASP A 32 7.30 -0.47 -7.58
N LYS A 33 7.85 0.04 -6.48
CA LYS A 33 7.59 -0.52 -5.16
C LYS A 33 6.31 0.06 -4.58
N THR A 34 6.26 1.40 -4.47
CA THR A 34 5.26 2.10 -3.67
C THR A 34 3.94 2.18 -4.42
N GLY A 35 2.87 1.57 -3.88
CA GLY A 35 1.56 1.55 -4.52
C GLY A 35 1.39 0.47 -5.60
N THR A 36 2.45 -0.27 -5.94
CA THR A 36 2.41 -1.44 -6.84
C THR A 36 2.70 -2.72 -6.07
N LEU A 37 3.88 -2.85 -5.46
CA LEU A 37 4.21 -3.99 -4.59
C LEU A 37 3.73 -3.77 -3.15
N THR A 38 3.67 -2.51 -2.71
CA THR A 38 3.19 -2.12 -1.39
C THR A 38 1.91 -1.32 -1.49
N VAL A 39 1.16 -1.22 -0.39
CA VAL A 39 -0.12 -0.49 -0.31
C VAL A 39 0.00 1.03 -0.47
N GLY A 40 1.22 1.58 -0.53
CA GLY A 40 1.44 3.01 -0.80
C GLY A 40 1.19 3.95 0.38
N HIS A 41 0.92 3.42 1.58
CA HIS A 41 0.82 4.20 2.81
C HIS A 41 1.61 3.54 3.95
N PRO A 42 2.16 4.33 4.89
CA PRO A 42 2.89 3.80 6.03
C PRO A 42 1.96 3.08 7.01
N VAL A 43 2.52 2.15 7.77
CA VAL A 43 1.87 1.42 8.87
C VAL A 43 2.89 1.33 10.00
N LEU A 44 2.46 1.50 11.26
CA LEU A 44 3.34 1.35 12.42
C LEU A 44 3.63 -0.15 12.64
N THR A 45 4.87 -0.57 12.42
CA THR A 45 5.29 -1.98 12.53
C THR A 45 5.77 -2.33 13.93
N ASP A 46 6.64 -1.49 14.50
CA ASP A 46 7.38 -1.79 15.72
C ASP A 46 7.35 -0.61 16.68
N ILE A 47 7.27 -0.91 17.97
CA ILE A 47 7.38 0.07 19.05
C ILE A 47 8.51 -0.38 19.96
N VAL A 48 9.62 0.36 19.95
CA VAL A 48 10.75 0.12 20.85
C VAL A 48 10.60 1.06 22.03
N ASN A 49 10.25 0.52 23.19
CA ASN A 49 10.06 1.29 24.42
C ASN A 49 11.35 1.26 25.26
N LEU A 50 11.71 2.41 25.83
CA LEU A 50 12.83 2.53 26.77
C LEU A 50 12.38 2.44 28.23
N ASN A 51 11.08 2.58 28.49
CA ASN A 51 10.49 2.47 29.82
C ASN A 51 9.13 1.76 29.74
N ASP A 52 9.10 0.48 30.12
CA ASP A 52 7.90 -0.37 30.05
C ASP A 52 6.73 0.12 30.91
N SER A 53 6.99 1.00 31.89
CA SER A 53 5.92 1.60 32.71
C SER A 53 5.14 2.68 31.95
N VAL A 54 5.61 3.11 30.78
CA VAL A 54 4.99 4.16 29.97
C VAL A 54 4.35 3.55 28.74
N ASN A 55 3.04 3.77 28.56
CA ASN A 55 2.38 3.44 27.29
C ASN A 55 2.65 4.53 26.25
N ILE A 56 3.79 4.39 25.56
CA ILE A 56 4.24 5.38 24.58
C ILE A 56 3.28 5.54 23.39
N LEU A 57 2.56 4.49 23.01
CA LEU A 57 1.60 4.54 21.90
C LEU A 57 0.42 5.47 22.21
N VAL A 58 -0.12 5.39 23.43
CA VAL A 58 -1.23 6.27 23.86
C VAL A 58 -0.79 7.73 23.89
N ILE A 59 0.43 8.01 24.36
CA ILE A 59 0.97 9.36 24.41
C ILE A 59 1.17 9.89 22.98
N ALA A 60 1.83 9.13 22.11
CA ALA A 60 2.09 9.52 20.73
C ALA A 60 0.78 9.76 19.95
N ALA A 61 -0.19 8.85 20.06
CA ALA A 61 -1.51 9.00 19.44
C ALA A 61 -2.25 10.26 19.96
N SER A 62 -2.11 10.59 21.24
CA SER A 62 -2.74 11.80 21.80
C SER A 62 -2.15 13.08 21.22
N LEU A 63 -0.83 13.12 20.98
CA LEU A 63 -0.15 14.25 20.37
C LEU A 63 -0.47 14.37 18.87
N GLU A 64 -0.57 13.25 18.17
CA GLU A 64 -0.78 13.19 16.72
C GLU A 64 -2.25 13.33 16.29
N LYS A 65 -3.19 13.41 17.24
CA LYS A 65 -4.65 13.41 17.00
C LYS A 65 -5.15 14.39 15.93
N TYR A 66 -4.48 15.54 15.77
CA TYR A 66 -4.88 16.60 14.85
C TYR A 66 -3.93 16.77 13.65
N SER A 67 -3.01 15.84 13.46
CA SER A 67 -2.01 15.88 12.40
C SER A 67 -2.53 15.16 11.16
N GLU A 68 -2.45 15.83 10.00
CA GLU A 68 -2.82 15.29 8.69
C GLU A 68 -1.67 14.51 8.03
N HIS A 69 -0.53 14.36 8.73
CA HIS A 69 0.63 13.68 8.18
C HIS A 69 0.38 12.16 8.09
N SER A 70 0.84 11.51 7.02
CA SER A 70 0.59 10.08 6.78
C SER A 70 1.15 9.16 7.90
N LEU A 71 2.25 9.57 8.54
CA LEU A 71 2.80 8.87 9.71
C LEU A 71 1.94 9.03 10.97
N ALA A 72 1.33 10.19 11.18
CA ALA A 72 0.41 10.43 12.29
C ALA A 72 -0.79 9.49 12.18
N LYS A 73 -1.34 9.37 10.97
CA LYS A 73 -2.40 8.41 10.66
C LYS A 73 -1.98 6.98 11.00
N ALA A 74 -0.77 6.56 10.63
CA ALA A 74 -0.28 5.22 10.95
C ALA A 74 -0.19 4.96 12.47
N ILE A 75 0.15 5.97 13.28
CA ILE A 75 0.17 5.88 14.75
C ILE A 75 -1.25 5.79 15.30
N LEU A 76 -2.16 6.65 14.81
CA LEU A 76 -3.57 6.69 15.24
C LEU A 76 -4.30 5.39 14.91
N ASP A 77 -4.14 4.88 13.68
CA ASP A 77 -4.73 3.62 13.24
C ASP A 77 -4.26 2.46 14.14
N ARG A 78 -2.98 2.45 14.51
CA ARG A 78 -2.42 1.40 15.38
C ARG A 78 -2.91 1.48 16.82
N ALA A 79 -3.24 2.67 17.32
CA ALA A 79 -3.77 2.90 18.66
C ALA A 79 -5.27 2.59 18.79
N GLN A 80 -6.00 2.57 17.68
CA GLN A 80 -7.43 2.23 17.61
C GLN A 80 -7.71 0.73 17.41
N ALA A 81 -6.72 -0.02 16.94
CA ALA A 81 -6.77 -1.46 16.69
C ALA A 81 -6.47 -2.29 17.96
#